data_AF-A0A1F8QES6-F1
#
_entry.id   AF-A0A1F8QES6-F1
#
_cell.length_a   1.000
_cell.length_b   1.000
_cell.length_c   1.000
_cell.angle_alpha   90.00
_cell.angle_beta   90.00
_cell.angle_gamma   90.00
#
_symmetry.space_group_name_H-M   'P 1'
#
loop_
_entity.id
_entity.type
_entity.pdbx_description
1 polymer ?
#
loop_
_entity_poly.entity_id
_entity_poly.type
_entity_poly.pdbx_seq_one_letter_code
_entity_poly.pdbx_strand_id
1 'polypeptide(L)'
;MISFISSCRSSFLIHLSQRSRLIIAAFLIAIYCLMAAGWLFPAQARVLGPEDPPDPNGPEIAATPVIPPQLKKPVMPAKPTGADLGSITWWGVCLACHGDKGQGLTDEWRELAFGEDMNCWKSKCHASNHPPEGFYLIRQVPPAIGPGTLKRFVTAVDLQHYLKEKMPWWKPGSLSEDEAWQLTAYLLRSNSLLPVGEELAIDQANFLAVHLPVRQVQDERGWQIILVGTLSLAAVGLYSLGKRTLIGRVNGSISNQNEGSARLKQPARPSFFHHLHPPSIPLPQARWRYTLGAGGLAVFFSLVVVVTGILEMFFYIPTPEQAGSSIQVISYSIPYGMLVRGLHFWAAQALVVVAVIHLLRVVLTGAFMPPRRFNYLLGLGLLVIILFLDFTGYVLRWDEGIRWALMVGTNLLKTIPVVGLALYGFVVGGEAPGLATLNRFYAWHIFGLTLFLIAVGVWHLFRVRRDGGIATPSPELRSDSRRITRDELVRREVLAMALATGGLILAATLFMPPIAPPISDPPTILTEEVRAPWFFLWIQQLLRHGGAFWMGVGIPLGALVILILLPYINKPVPDDQRGRWLPRAGRLAQIIAIGVVLAWLALTVLEMLE
;
A
#
# COMPACT_ATOMS: atom_id res chain seq x y z
N MET A 1 -23.80 -21.34 8.74
CA MET A 1 -22.72 -20.79 7.89
C MET A 1 -22.10 -21.84 6.95
N ILE A 2 -21.71 -23.02 7.43
CA ILE A 2 -21.16 -24.13 6.60
C ILE A 2 -22.20 -24.66 5.57
N SER A 3 -23.49 -24.73 5.95
CA SER A 3 -24.57 -25.14 5.03
C SER A 3 -24.88 -24.09 3.94
N PHE A 4 -24.61 -22.80 4.21
CA PHE A 4 -24.76 -21.71 3.23
C PHE A 4 -23.60 -21.70 2.21
N ILE A 5 -22.37 -22.01 2.68
CA ILE A 5 -21.18 -22.17 1.82
C ILE A 5 -21.28 -23.44 0.96
N SER A 6 -21.83 -24.53 1.49
CA SER A 6 -22.09 -25.78 0.75
C SER A 6 -23.12 -25.60 -0.37
N SER A 7 -24.20 -24.85 -0.12
CA SER A 7 -25.26 -24.58 -1.10
C SER A 7 -24.83 -23.59 -2.20
N CYS A 8 -23.93 -22.63 -1.87
CA CYS A 8 -23.28 -21.77 -2.87
C CYS A 8 -22.23 -22.52 -3.72
N ARG A 9 -21.51 -23.51 -3.16
CA ARG A 9 -20.51 -24.30 -3.89
C ARG A 9 -21.13 -25.14 -5.01
N SER A 10 -22.31 -25.70 -4.80
CA SER A 10 -23.00 -26.52 -5.81
C SER A 10 -23.58 -25.65 -6.94
N SER A 11 -24.21 -24.52 -6.63
CA SER A 11 -24.84 -23.68 -7.66
C SER A 11 -23.86 -22.86 -8.51
N PHE A 12 -22.71 -22.47 -7.95
CA PHE A 12 -21.69 -21.65 -8.64
C PHE A 12 -20.87 -22.45 -9.65
N LEU A 13 -20.49 -23.67 -9.29
CA LEU A 13 -19.64 -24.51 -10.13
C LEU A 13 -20.43 -25.27 -11.19
N ILE A 14 -21.75 -25.52 -11.03
CA ILE A 14 -22.53 -26.37 -11.96
C ILE A 14 -22.91 -25.68 -13.29
N HIS A 15 -22.70 -24.38 -13.47
CA HIS A 15 -23.16 -23.64 -14.68
C HIS A 15 -22.10 -22.93 -15.55
N LEU A 16 -20.82 -22.99 -15.18
CA LEU A 16 -19.72 -22.55 -16.05
C LEU A 16 -19.43 -23.61 -17.14
N SER A 17 -18.95 -23.25 -18.33
CA SER A 17 -18.46 -24.28 -19.27
C SER A 17 -17.35 -25.09 -18.59
N GLN A 18 -17.21 -26.39 -18.89
CA GLN A 18 -16.18 -27.25 -18.27
C GLN A 18 -14.78 -26.62 -18.41
N ARG A 19 -14.53 -25.91 -19.53
CA ARG A 19 -13.28 -25.17 -19.78
C ARG A 19 -13.15 -23.91 -18.93
N SER A 20 -14.22 -23.15 -18.74
CA SER A 20 -14.23 -21.97 -17.86
C SER A 20 -14.06 -22.36 -16.38
N ARG A 21 -14.62 -23.50 -15.96
CA ARG A 21 -14.37 -24.08 -14.63
C ARG A 21 -12.92 -24.47 -14.47
N LEU A 22 -12.33 -25.15 -15.46
CA LEU A 22 -10.93 -25.54 -15.43
C LEU A 22 -10.00 -24.33 -15.37
N ILE A 23 -10.34 -23.22 -16.03
CA ILE A 23 -9.53 -21.99 -16.03
C ILE A 23 -9.65 -21.24 -14.70
N ILE A 24 -10.88 -21.03 -14.20
CA ILE A 24 -11.09 -20.37 -12.90
C ILE A 24 -10.54 -21.25 -11.76
N ALA A 25 -10.74 -22.57 -11.85
CA ALA A 25 -10.15 -23.51 -10.92
C ALA A 25 -8.62 -23.52 -11.03
N ALA A 26 -8.02 -23.51 -12.23
CA ALA A 26 -6.56 -23.42 -12.37
C ALA A 26 -6.01 -22.09 -11.82
N PHE A 27 -6.73 -20.98 -11.98
CA PHE A 27 -6.34 -19.68 -11.44
C PHE A 27 -6.48 -19.63 -9.92
N LEU A 28 -7.60 -20.11 -9.37
CA LEU A 28 -7.81 -20.20 -7.92
C LEU A 28 -6.93 -21.28 -7.26
N ILE A 29 -6.63 -22.37 -7.95
CA ILE A 29 -5.69 -23.42 -7.51
C ILE A 29 -4.27 -22.90 -7.64
N ALA A 30 -3.91 -22.10 -8.64
CA ALA A 30 -2.60 -21.45 -8.67
C ALA A 30 -2.45 -20.47 -7.50
N ILE A 31 -3.44 -19.60 -7.27
CA ILE A 31 -3.47 -18.69 -6.12
C ILE A 31 -3.44 -19.48 -4.80
N TYR A 32 -4.26 -20.52 -4.66
CA TYR A 32 -4.32 -21.35 -3.46
C TYR A 32 -3.05 -22.17 -3.26
N CYS A 33 -2.44 -22.73 -4.31
CA CYS A 33 -1.16 -23.44 -4.22
C CYS A 33 0.00 -22.49 -3.95
N LEU A 34 -0.06 -21.23 -4.41
CA LEU A 34 0.92 -20.20 -4.06
C LEU A 34 0.76 -19.73 -2.61
N MET A 35 -0.48 -19.56 -2.14
CA MET A 35 -0.78 -19.29 -0.73
C MET A 35 -0.39 -20.48 0.15
N ALA A 36 -0.74 -21.72 -0.22
CA ALA A 36 -0.45 -22.93 0.54
C ALA A 36 1.03 -23.35 0.48
N ALA A 37 1.75 -23.09 -0.61
CA ALA A 37 3.20 -23.31 -0.69
C ALA A 37 3.96 -22.37 0.26
N GLY A 38 3.45 -21.14 0.49
CA GLY A 38 3.95 -20.24 1.52
C GLY A 38 3.70 -20.72 2.96
N TRP A 39 2.81 -21.70 3.17
CA TRP A 39 2.56 -22.34 4.47
C TRP A 39 3.33 -23.65 4.66
N LEU A 40 3.69 -24.35 3.58
CA LEU A 40 4.36 -25.67 3.62
C LEU A 40 5.87 -25.60 3.79
N PHE A 41 6.47 -24.45 3.53
CA PHE A 41 7.87 -24.18 3.85
C PHE A 41 7.91 -22.89 4.65
N PRO A 42 8.19 -22.94 5.97
CA PRO A 42 8.47 -21.70 6.69
C PRO A 42 9.67 -21.08 5.97
N ALA A 43 9.45 -19.98 5.26
CA ALA A 43 10.52 -19.05 4.98
C ALA A 43 11.02 -18.66 6.35
N GLN A 44 12.12 -19.30 6.78
CA GLN A 44 12.78 -19.02 8.05
C GLN A 44 13.05 -17.53 8.02
N ALA A 45 12.16 -16.75 8.65
CA ALA A 45 12.54 -15.45 9.12
C ALA A 45 13.77 -15.74 9.95
N ARG A 46 14.95 -15.33 9.45
CA ARG A 46 16.15 -15.39 10.26
C ARG A 46 16.00 -14.30 11.31
N VAL A 47 15.12 -14.56 12.26
CA VAL A 47 15.12 -13.91 13.57
C VAL A 47 16.44 -14.36 14.16
N LEU A 48 17.38 -13.44 14.28
CA LEU A 48 18.62 -13.72 15.00
C LEU A 48 18.19 -14.23 16.38
N GLY A 49 18.43 -15.51 16.62
CA GLY A 49 18.11 -16.11 17.90
C GLY A 49 18.98 -15.49 18.99
N PRO A 50 18.62 -15.65 20.27
CA PRO A 50 19.48 -15.26 21.39
C PRO A 50 20.89 -15.87 21.30
N GLU A 51 21.02 -16.99 20.58
CA GLU A 51 22.23 -17.79 20.39
C GLU A 51 23.03 -17.44 19.11
N ASP A 52 22.51 -16.59 18.21
CA ASP A 52 23.24 -16.22 17.00
C ASP A 52 24.34 -15.18 17.30
N PRO A 53 25.60 -15.40 16.86
CA PRO A 53 26.68 -14.44 17.03
C PRO A 53 26.40 -13.15 16.26
N PRO A 54 26.92 -11.99 16.71
CA PRO A 54 26.73 -10.72 16.02
C PRO A 54 27.26 -10.78 14.58
N ASP A 55 26.57 -10.10 13.67
CA ASP A 55 26.94 -9.99 12.26
C ASP A 55 28.37 -9.43 12.14
N PRO A 56 29.33 -10.20 11.59
CA PRO A 56 30.71 -9.76 11.46
C PRO A 56 30.89 -8.57 10.49
N ASN A 57 29.85 -8.19 9.74
CA ASN A 57 29.85 -7.06 8.81
C ASN A 57 28.94 -5.90 9.24
N GLY A 58 28.40 -5.92 10.47
CA GLY A 58 27.74 -4.74 11.04
C GLY A 58 28.72 -3.58 11.20
N PRO A 59 28.26 -2.31 11.30
CA PRO A 59 29.16 -1.21 11.62
C PRO A 59 29.89 -1.56 12.92
N GLU A 60 31.22 -1.58 12.86
CA GLU A 60 32.08 -1.86 13.98
C GLU A 60 31.81 -0.77 15.03
N ILE A 61 31.02 -1.09 16.05
CA ILE A 61 30.77 -0.17 17.16
C ILE A 61 32.06 -0.14 17.95
N ALA A 62 32.92 0.84 17.64
CA ALA A 62 34.20 0.99 18.29
C ALA A 62 33.99 1.24 19.80
N ALA A 63 34.43 0.26 20.60
CA ALA A 63 34.75 0.37 22.01
C ALA A 63 35.48 1.70 22.33
N THR A 64 34.90 2.62 23.11
CA THR A 64 35.68 3.78 23.61
C THR A 64 36.53 3.36 24.82
N PRO A 65 37.81 3.75 24.94
CA PRO A 65 38.64 3.39 26.09
C PRO A 65 38.16 4.07 27.38
N VAL A 66 38.28 3.37 28.53
CA VAL A 66 37.76 3.80 29.85
C VAL A 66 38.92 4.10 30.83
N ILE A 67 38.80 5.19 31.63
CA ILE A 67 39.49 5.40 32.93
C ILE A 67 38.51 6.12 33.92
N PRO A 68 38.49 5.85 35.25
CA PRO A 68 37.29 5.97 36.11
C PRO A 68 37.30 7.22 37.06
N PRO A 69 36.23 7.49 37.87
CA PRO A 69 35.99 6.76 39.11
C PRO A 69 34.50 6.43 39.42
N GLN A 70 34.29 5.27 40.05
CA GLN A 70 33.15 4.92 40.93
C GLN A 70 31.77 5.47 40.53
N LEU A 71 31.01 4.57 39.91
CA LEU A 71 29.63 4.72 39.45
C LEU A 71 28.72 5.27 40.56
N LYS A 72 28.54 6.59 40.60
CA LYS A 72 27.60 7.23 41.54
C LYS A 72 26.21 6.67 41.29
N LYS A 73 25.53 6.24 42.36
CA LYS A 73 24.14 5.81 42.30
C LYS A 73 23.31 6.92 41.63
N PRO A 74 22.47 6.60 40.63
CA PRO A 74 21.59 7.59 39.99
C PRO A 74 20.79 8.37 41.03
N VAL A 75 20.72 9.69 40.85
CA VAL A 75 19.92 10.57 41.70
C VAL A 75 18.49 10.59 41.16
N MET A 76 17.54 10.25 42.02
CA MET A 76 16.13 10.14 41.64
C MET A 76 15.45 11.51 41.74
N PRO A 77 14.62 11.90 40.76
CA PRO A 77 13.77 13.07 40.90
C PRO A 77 12.70 12.84 41.97
N ALA A 78 12.08 13.93 42.46
CA ALA A 78 11.08 13.87 43.53
C ALA A 78 9.85 12.97 43.19
N LYS A 79 9.58 12.77 41.90
CA LYS A 79 8.60 11.81 41.37
C LYS A 79 9.29 10.98 40.28
N PRO A 80 9.86 9.81 40.61
CA PRO A 80 10.60 9.00 39.65
C PRO A 80 9.66 8.29 38.67
N THR A 81 10.03 8.28 37.40
CA THR A 81 9.37 7.47 36.36
C THR A 81 9.83 6.00 36.45
N GLY A 82 9.12 5.09 35.78
CA GLY A 82 9.56 3.70 35.64
C GLY A 82 10.97 3.56 35.04
N ALA A 83 11.35 4.42 34.09
CA ALA A 83 12.69 4.45 33.53
C ALA A 83 13.75 4.98 34.52
N ASP A 84 13.39 5.87 35.44
CA ASP A 84 14.28 6.31 36.53
C ASP A 84 14.52 5.18 37.52
N LEU A 85 13.48 4.45 37.89
CA LEU A 85 13.60 3.26 38.73
C LEU A 85 14.45 2.19 38.02
N GLY A 86 14.25 2.03 36.72
CA GLY A 86 15.05 1.13 35.88
C GLY A 86 16.52 1.48 35.83
N SER A 87 16.89 2.76 35.95
CA SER A 87 18.30 3.18 36.04
C SER A 87 18.97 2.71 37.34
N ILE A 88 18.21 2.59 38.43
CA ILE A 88 18.70 2.02 39.70
C ILE A 88 18.90 0.51 39.55
N THR A 89 17.95 -0.17 38.90
CA THR A 89 18.06 -1.61 38.60
C THR A 89 19.25 -1.87 37.67
N TRP A 90 19.42 -1.06 36.62
CA TRP A 90 20.59 -1.10 35.75
C TRP A 90 21.88 -0.91 36.54
N TRP A 91 21.94 0.12 37.38
CA TRP A 91 23.10 0.41 38.24
C TRP A 91 23.43 -0.76 39.17
N GLY A 92 22.41 -1.31 39.84
CA GLY A 92 22.51 -2.38 40.82
C GLY A 92 22.91 -3.73 40.23
N VAL A 93 22.45 -4.03 39.01
CA VAL A 93 22.39 -5.40 38.49
C VAL A 93 23.15 -5.57 37.16
N CYS A 94 23.02 -4.63 36.22
CA CYS A 94 23.49 -4.79 34.85
C CYS A 94 24.82 -4.06 34.56
N LEU A 95 25.06 -2.96 35.28
CA LEU A 95 26.17 -2.03 35.07
C LEU A 95 27.56 -2.68 35.13
N ALA A 96 27.74 -3.66 36.00
CA ALA A 96 29.00 -4.39 36.14
C ALA A 96 29.35 -5.21 34.88
N CYS A 97 28.35 -5.62 34.11
CA CYS A 97 28.54 -6.39 32.88
C CYS A 97 28.47 -5.54 31.62
N HIS A 98 27.63 -4.51 31.58
CA HIS A 98 27.40 -3.73 30.36
C HIS A 98 28.08 -2.36 30.35
N GLY A 99 28.56 -1.91 31.52
CA GLY A 99 29.09 -0.57 31.72
C GLY A 99 27.99 0.49 31.88
N ASP A 100 28.34 1.57 32.59
CA ASP A 100 28.31 2.86 31.94
C ASP A 100 27.07 3.32 31.16
N LYS A 101 27.36 3.41 29.87
CA LYS A 101 26.50 3.75 28.76
C LYS A 101 26.18 2.50 27.95
N GLY A 102 26.12 1.33 28.59
CA GLY A 102 25.78 0.05 27.96
C GLY A 102 26.65 -0.35 26.78
N GLN A 103 27.93 0.05 26.78
CA GLN A 103 28.88 -0.18 25.69
C GLN A 103 29.41 -1.63 25.61
N GLY A 104 29.07 -2.49 26.58
CA GLY A 104 29.66 -3.82 26.68
C GLY A 104 31.11 -3.77 27.20
N LEU A 105 31.73 -4.93 27.39
CA LEU A 105 33.11 -5.03 27.87
C LEU A 105 34.05 -5.33 26.70
N THR A 106 35.03 -4.47 26.44
CA THR A 106 36.06 -4.73 25.44
C THR A 106 37.11 -5.70 25.96
N ASP A 107 37.74 -6.45 25.06
CA ASP A 107 38.88 -7.33 25.38
C ASP A 107 40.00 -6.55 26.07
N GLU A 108 40.30 -5.34 25.57
CA GLU A 108 41.31 -4.42 26.10
C GLU A 108 41.00 -3.96 27.53
N TRP A 109 39.73 -3.63 27.84
CA TRP A 109 39.32 -3.28 29.20
C TRP A 109 39.38 -4.47 30.15
N ARG A 110 39.01 -5.67 29.68
CA ARG A 110 39.06 -6.90 30.47
C ARG A 110 40.50 -7.23 30.88
N GLU A 111 41.44 -7.15 29.95
CA GLU A 111 42.87 -7.34 30.23
C GLU A 111 43.40 -6.30 31.23
N LEU A 112 43.03 -5.03 31.08
CA LEU A 112 43.49 -3.94 31.95
C LEU A 112 42.90 -4.01 33.37
N ALA A 113 41.63 -4.41 33.53
CA ALA A 113 40.91 -4.32 34.80
C ALA A 113 40.86 -5.63 35.62
N PHE A 114 41.11 -6.79 35.01
CA PHE A 114 40.96 -8.11 35.67
C PHE A 114 42.21 -9.00 35.59
N GLY A 115 43.13 -8.75 34.65
CA GLY A 115 44.23 -9.68 34.38
C GLY A 115 43.70 -11.07 34.00
N GLU A 116 44.23 -12.14 34.61
CA GLU A 116 43.74 -13.52 34.40
C GLU A 116 42.46 -13.85 35.21
N ASP A 117 42.22 -13.13 36.30
CA ASP A 117 41.13 -13.39 37.24
C ASP A 117 39.88 -12.56 36.88
N MET A 118 39.07 -13.11 35.96
CA MET A 118 37.80 -12.54 35.46
C MET A 118 36.67 -12.44 36.51
N ASN A 119 37.00 -12.44 37.80
CA ASN A 119 36.03 -12.40 38.90
C ASN A 119 35.73 -10.97 39.31
N CYS A 120 34.44 -10.63 39.26
CA CYS A 120 33.94 -9.28 39.49
C CYS A 120 34.05 -8.79 40.95
N TRP A 121 34.17 -9.70 41.92
CA TRP A 121 34.40 -9.41 43.35
C TRP A 121 35.80 -8.86 43.63
N LYS A 122 36.85 -9.49 43.07
CA LYS A 122 38.24 -9.06 43.28
C LYS A 122 38.50 -7.66 42.72
N SER A 123 37.81 -7.29 41.64
CA SER A 123 38.00 -6.02 40.94
C SER A 123 37.17 -4.84 41.48
N LYS A 124 36.31 -5.06 42.50
CA LYS A 124 35.52 -4.01 43.18
C LYS A 124 34.65 -3.15 42.24
N CYS A 125 34.12 -3.74 41.16
CA CYS A 125 33.39 -3.03 40.11
C CYS A 125 31.85 -2.95 40.33
N HIS A 126 31.32 -3.28 41.51
CA HIS A 126 29.87 -3.49 41.70
C HIS A 126 29.12 -2.43 42.49
N ALA A 127 27.82 -2.37 42.20
CA ALA A 127 26.76 -1.82 43.03
C ALA A 127 26.18 -2.87 44.01
N SER A 128 25.36 -2.47 44.98
CA SER A 128 24.96 -3.28 46.15
C SER A 128 24.24 -4.61 45.90
N ASN A 129 23.79 -4.93 44.68
CA ASN A 129 23.01 -6.13 44.35
C ASN A 129 23.82 -7.17 43.54
N HIS A 130 24.94 -7.64 44.11
CA HIS A 130 25.78 -8.69 43.52
C HIS A 130 25.80 -9.97 44.39
N PRO A 131 26.19 -11.14 43.84
CA PRO A 131 26.47 -12.33 44.63
C PRO A 131 27.56 -12.08 45.68
N PRO A 132 27.48 -12.68 46.89
CA PRO A 132 28.49 -12.53 47.93
C PRO A 132 29.89 -12.98 47.53
N GLU A 133 30.01 -13.92 46.59
CA GLU A 133 31.30 -14.49 46.15
C GLU A 133 31.79 -13.91 44.80
N GLY A 134 31.02 -12.95 44.24
CA GLY A 134 31.18 -12.53 42.84
C GLY A 134 30.83 -13.63 41.83
N PHE A 135 31.12 -13.36 40.57
CA PHE A 135 30.95 -14.27 39.44
C PHE A 135 32.00 -13.98 38.36
N TYR A 136 32.20 -14.93 37.46
CA TYR A 136 33.11 -14.76 36.32
C TYR A 136 32.41 -14.05 35.17
N LEU A 137 32.96 -12.92 34.70
CA LEU A 137 32.39 -12.20 33.56
C LEU A 137 32.52 -13.03 32.27
N ILE A 138 31.44 -13.10 31.50
CA ILE A 138 31.48 -13.72 30.17
C ILE A 138 32.39 -12.93 29.23
N ARG A 139 33.10 -13.64 28.34
CA ARG A 139 34.13 -13.06 27.47
C ARG A 139 33.59 -11.99 26.53
N GLN A 140 32.34 -12.10 26.09
CA GLN A 140 31.70 -11.13 25.21
C GLN A 140 30.37 -10.70 25.81
N VAL A 141 30.27 -9.43 26.17
CA VAL A 141 29.00 -8.81 26.60
C VAL A 141 28.59 -7.82 25.50
N PRO A 142 27.43 -8.00 24.85
CA PRO A 142 27.01 -7.10 23.79
C PRO A 142 26.65 -5.72 24.36
N PRO A 143 26.82 -4.66 23.54
CA PRO A 143 26.31 -3.35 23.90
C PRO A 143 24.78 -3.38 23.97
N ALA A 144 24.22 -2.69 24.96
CA ALA A 144 22.78 -2.62 25.25
C ALA A 144 22.22 -1.19 25.10
N ILE A 145 23.09 -0.19 24.98
CA ILE A 145 22.73 1.22 24.79
C ILE A 145 23.52 1.76 23.61
N GLY A 146 22.82 2.37 22.65
CA GLY A 146 23.37 2.92 21.42
C GLY A 146 22.62 2.43 20.17
N PRO A 147 22.80 3.10 19.02
CA PRO A 147 22.07 2.76 17.80
C PRO A 147 22.23 1.29 17.40
N GLY A 148 21.11 0.56 17.33
CA GLY A 148 21.10 -0.82 16.87
C GLY A 148 21.51 -1.88 17.90
N THR A 149 21.68 -1.51 19.17
CA THR A 149 22.03 -2.45 20.26
C THR A 149 20.87 -3.38 20.64
N LEU A 150 19.62 -2.91 20.50
CA LEU A 150 18.42 -3.67 20.82
C LEU A 150 17.79 -4.40 19.61
N LYS A 151 18.54 -4.55 18.49
CA LYS A 151 18.06 -5.19 17.25
C LYS A 151 17.46 -6.59 17.42
N ARG A 152 17.72 -7.25 18.54
CA ARG A 152 17.24 -8.59 18.87
C ARG A 152 15.77 -8.64 19.30
N PHE A 153 15.17 -7.50 19.66
CA PHE A 153 13.81 -7.45 20.21
C PHE A 153 12.89 -6.67 19.29
N VAL A 154 11.77 -7.28 18.89
CA VAL A 154 10.82 -6.62 17.97
C VAL A 154 9.98 -5.58 18.72
N THR A 155 9.50 -5.95 19.90
CA THR A 155 8.63 -5.13 20.74
C THR A 155 9.22 -4.91 22.14
N ALA A 156 8.70 -3.92 22.88
CA ALA A 156 9.08 -3.70 24.27
C ALA A 156 8.73 -4.89 25.17
N VAL A 157 7.67 -5.64 24.84
CA VAL A 157 7.32 -6.91 25.51
C VAL A 157 8.39 -7.97 25.29
N ASP A 158 8.92 -8.12 24.07
CA ASP A 158 9.99 -9.10 23.79
C ASP A 158 11.25 -8.80 24.59
N LEU A 159 11.62 -7.52 24.67
CA LEU A 159 12.74 -7.06 25.50
C LEU A 159 12.48 -7.35 26.97
N GLN A 160 11.30 -7.02 27.49
CA GLN A 160 10.95 -7.25 28.88
C GLN A 160 10.97 -8.73 29.26
N HIS A 161 10.39 -9.59 28.41
CA HIS A 161 10.35 -11.02 28.64
C HIS A 161 11.76 -11.61 28.72
N TYR A 162 12.63 -11.19 27.78
CA TYR A 162 14.04 -11.59 27.81
C TYR A 162 14.75 -11.13 29.09
N LEU A 163 14.56 -9.88 29.50
CA LEU A 163 15.17 -9.36 30.73
C LEU A 163 14.69 -10.16 31.95
N LYS A 164 13.39 -10.43 32.06
CA LYS A 164 12.83 -11.20 33.18
C LYS A 164 13.39 -12.62 33.24
N GLU A 165 13.47 -13.31 32.11
CA GLU A 165 13.89 -14.72 32.07
C GLU A 165 15.40 -14.92 32.13
N LYS A 166 16.16 -14.05 31.47
CA LYS A 166 17.60 -14.26 31.23
C LYS A 166 18.48 -13.34 32.06
N MET A 167 17.95 -12.27 32.63
CA MET A 167 18.70 -11.32 33.45
C MET A 167 18.31 -11.38 34.94
N PRO A 168 19.25 -11.03 35.84
CA PRO A 168 20.70 -10.98 35.60
C PRO A 168 21.26 -12.34 35.18
N TRP A 169 22.30 -12.32 34.35
CA TRP A 169 22.89 -13.53 33.79
C TRP A 169 23.39 -14.52 34.87
N TRP A 170 23.86 -14.00 36.03
CA TRP A 170 24.37 -14.79 37.14
C TRP A 170 23.27 -15.47 37.97
N LYS A 171 22.02 -15.01 37.83
CA LYS A 171 20.82 -15.62 38.43
C LYS A 171 19.60 -15.32 37.56
N PRO A 172 19.45 -16.00 36.41
CA PRO A 172 18.34 -15.79 35.50
C PRO A 172 17.00 -15.99 36.21
N GLY A 173 15.99 -15.16 35.89
CA GLY A 173 14.67 -15.26 36.51
C GLY A 173 14.54 -14.59 37.88
N SER A 174 15.57 -13.87 38.36
CA SER A 174 15.52 -13.23 39.68
C SER A 174 14.96 -11.81 39.69
N LEU A 175 14.78 -11.17 38.53
CA LEU A 175 14.08 -9.89 38.43
C LEU A 175 12.58 -10.08 38.65
N SER A 176 11.99 -9.25 39.50
CA SER A 176 10.54 -9.12 39.57
C SER A 176 9.96 -8.57 38.26
N GLU A 177 8.67 -8.72 38.08
CA GLU A 177 7.98 -8.22 36.88
C GLU A 177 8.11 -6.70 36.74
N ASP A 178 7.98 -5.98 37.84
CA ASP A 178 8.13 -4.53 37.89
C ASP A 178 9.57 -4.10 37.58
N GLU A 179 10.56 -4.78 38.14
CA GLU A 179 11.97 -4.49 37.83
C GLU A 179 12.31 -4.73 36.37
N ALA A 180 11.75 -5.78 35.75
CA ALA A 180 11.93 -6.05 34.33
C ALA A 180 11.29 -4.97 33.45
N TRP A 181 10.08 -4.50 33.80
CA TRP A 181 9.42 -3.39 33.10
C TRP A 181 10.16 -2.06 33.26
N GLN A 182 10.62 -1.75 34.46
CA GLN A 182 11.42 -0.56 34.75
C GLN A 182 12.73 -0.58 33.96
N LEU A 183 13.43 -1.71 33.94
CA LEU A 183 14.66 -1.91 33.17
C LEU A 183 14.42 -1.79 31.66
N THR A 184 13.30 -2.30 31.16
CA THR A 184 12.85 -2.14 29.78
C THR A 184 12.65 -0.67 29.44
N ALA A 185 11.92 0.07 30.28
CA ALA A 185 11.70 1.51 30.11
C ALA A 185 13.02 2.31 30.11
N TYR A 186 13.95 1.94 30.99
CA TYR A 186 15.28 2.54 31.02
C TYR A 186 16.05 2.30 29.72
N LEU A 187 16.09 1.06 29.21
CA LEU A 187 16.79 0.72 27.98
C LEU A 187 16.17 1.37 26.75
N LEU A 188 14.84 1.41 26.66
CA LEU A 188 14.12 2.14 25.63
C LEU A 188 14.49 3.63 25.65
N ARG A 189 14.46 4.26 26.83
CA ARG A 189 14.84 5.67 27.00
C ARG A 189 16.29 5.94 26.60
N SER A 190 17.18 5.05 27.02
CA SER A 190 18.63 5.16 26.74
C SER A 190 18.96 4.96 25.26
N ASN A 191 18.05 4.35 24.50
CA ASN A 191 18.15 4.16 23.06
C ASN A 191 17.25 5.14 22.26
N SER A 192 16.75 6.21 22.91
CA SER A 192 15.88 7.22 22.28
C SER A 192 14.55 6.66 21.74
N LEU A 193 14.07 5.55 22.29
CA LEU A 193 12.79 4.91 21.94
C LEU A 193 11.66 5.25 22.94
N LEU A 194 12.00 5.87 24.08
CA LEU A 194 11.06 6.40 25.06
C LEU A 194 11.49 7.83 25.45
N PRO A 195 10.63 8.85 25.31
CA PRO A 195 10.98 10.23 25.69
C PRO A 195 11.33 10.39 27.18
N VAL A 196 12.13 11.41 27.49
CA VAL A 196 12.52 11.70 28.89
C VAL A 196 11.31 12.24 29.65
N GLY A 197 10.97 11.58 30.76
CA GLY A 197 9.86 11.99 31.64
C GLY A 197 8.54 11.27 31.36
N GLU A 198 8.47 10.44 30.33
CA GLU A 198 7.30 9.61 30.03
C GLU A 198 7.36 8.24 30.73
N GLU A 199 6.18 7.71 31.07
CA GLU A 199 6.03 6.34 31.53
C GLU A 199 5.80 5.40 30.36
N LEU A 200 6.41 4.21 30.44
CA LEU A 200 6.12 3.13 29.51
C LEU A 200 4.71 2.60 29.77
N ALA A 201 3.80 2.85 28.84
CA ALA A 201 2.46 2.28 28.84
C ALA A 201 2.52 0.76 28.58
N ILE A 202 2.42 -0.05 29.64
CA ILE A 202 2.58 -1.51 29.57
C ILE A 202 1.54 -2.16 28.64
N ASP A 203 0.33 -1.61 28.60
CA ASP A 203 -0.76 -2.02 27.72
C ASP A 203 -0.44 -1.79 26.22
N GLN A 204 0.45 -0.84 25.92
CA GLN A 204 0.90 -0.52 24.56
C GLN A 204 2.28 -1.13 24.22
N ALA A 205 2.93 -1.82 25.17
CA ALA A 205 4.29 -2.32 25.02
C ALA A 205 4.44 -3.39 23.92
N ASN A 206 3.36 -4.09 23.54
CA ASN A 206 3.33 -5.00 22.39
C ASN A 206 3.46 -4.27 21.04
N PHE A 207 3.13 -2.98 20.99
CA PHE A 207 3.12 -2.18 19.77
C PHE A 207 4.26 -1.16 19.73
N LEU A 208 4.96 -0.95 20.85
CA LEU A 208 6.17 -0.16 20.90
C LEU A 208 7.32 -0.96 20.28
N ALA A 209 7.64 -0.66 19.02
CA ALA A 209 8.71 -1.33 18.29
C ALA A 209 10.08 -0.98 18.91
N VAL A 210 10.77 -1.98 19.45
CA VAL A 210 12.16 -1.87 19.91
C VAL A 210 13.13 -1.93 18.73
N HIS A 211 12.83 -2.83 17.82
CA HIS A 211 13.47 -2.97 16.52
C HIS A 211 12.39 -3.34 15.53
N LEU A 212 12.31 -2.66 14.40
CA LEU A 212 11.53 -3.17 13.29
C LEU A 212 12.33 -4.33 12.69
N PRO A 213 11.89 -5.60 12.82
CA PRO A 213 12.58 -6.70 12.16
C PRO A 213 12.50 -6.40 10.67
N VAL A 214 13.64 -6.02 10.10
CA VAL A 214 13.75 -5.85 8.67
C VAL A 214 13.80 -7.24 8.08
N ARG A 215 12.64 -7.80 7.69
CA ARG A 215 12.65 -8.92 6.75
C ARG A 215 13.33 -8.37 5.49
N GLN A 216 14.52 -8.87 5.19
CA GLN A 216 15.25 -8.47 4.00
C GLN A 216 14.38 -8.83 2.79
N VAL A 217 13.96 -7.83 2.01
CA VAL A 217 13.16 -7.97 0.77
C VAL A 217 13.75 -9.03 -0.17
N GLN A 218 15.06 -9.25 -0.06
CA GLN A 218 15.84 -10.21 -0.82
C GLN A 218 15.32 -11.66 -0.69
N ASP A 219 14.76 -12.06 0.46
CA ASP A 219 14.23 -13.42 0.66
C ASP A 219 12.95 -13.70 -0.14
N GLU A 220 12.20 -12.66 -0.52
CA GLU A 220 10.94 -12.81 -1.25
C GLU A 220 11.10 -12.67 -2.78
N ARG A 221 12.20 -12.07 -3.27
CA ARG A 221 12.42 -11.83 -4.70
C ARG A 221 12.37 -13.10 -5.54
N GLY A 222 12.93 -14.21 -5.04
CA GLY A 222 12.89 -15.50 -5.74
C GLY A 222 11.46 -15.98 -6.01
N TRP A 223 10.59 -15.89 -4.99
CA TRP A 223 9.18 -16.25 -5.11
C TRP A 223 8.39 -15.30 -5.99
N GLN A 224 8.69 -14.00 -5.92
CA GLN A 224 8.07 -13.00 -6.78
C GLN A 224 8.42 -13.24 -8.26
N ILE A 225 9.68 -13.60 -8.57
CA ILE A 225 10.09 -13.97 -9.93
C ILE A 225 9.34 -15.22 -10.41
N ILE A 226 9.20 -16.24 -9.55
CA ILE A 226 8.42 -17.45 -9.87
C ILE A 226 6.96 -17.10 -10.13
N LEU A 227 6.36 -16.20 -9.33
CA LEU A 227 4.99 -15.72 -9.50
C LEU A 227 4.80 -14.98 -10.83
N VAL A 228 5.71 -14.06 -11.18
CA VAL A 228 5.69 -13.35 -12.46
C VAL A 228 5.84 -14.33 -13.62
N GLY A 229 6.76 -15.29 -13.50
CA GLY A 229 6.99 -16.32 -14.51
C GLY A 229 5.76 -17.20 -14.74
N THR A 230 5.14 -17.69 -13.66
CA THR A 230 3.93 -18.54 -13.74
C THR A 230 2.72 -17.77 -14.28
N LEU A 231 2.49 -16.54 -13.85
CA LEU A 231 1.41 -15.70 -14.39
C LEU A 231 1.63 -15.37 -15.87
N SER A 232 2.87 -15.10 -16.27
CA SER A 232 3.23 -14.86 -17.67
C SER A 232 3.02 -16.09 -18.54
N LEU A 233 3.42 -17.28 -18.06
CA LEU A 233 3.17 -18.55 -18.75
C LEU A 233 1.68 -18.88 -18.84
N ALA A 234 0.90 -18.62 -17.78
CA ALA A 234 -0.55 -18.78 -17.78
C ALA A 234 -1.23 -17.85 -18.81
N ALA A 235 -0.80 -16.59 -18.90
CA ALA A 235 -1.27 -15.64 -19.90
C ALA A 235 -0.97 -16.10 -21.34
N VAL A 236 0.24 -16.62 -21.59
CA VAL A 236 0.63 -17.20 -22.89
C VAL A 236 -0.18 -18.46 -23.22
N GLY A 237 -0.46 -19.31 -22.22
CA GLY A 237 -1.35 -20.46 -22.34
C GLY A 237 -2.76 -20.07 -22.78
N LEU A 238 -3.34 -19.05 -22.13
CA LEU A 238 -4.66 -18.48 -22.48
C LEU A 238 -4.69 -17.90 -23.90
N TYR A 239 -3.62 -17.22 -24.33
CA TYR A 239 -3.50 -16.65 -25.67
C TYR A 239 -3.38 -17.73 -26.75
N SER A 240 -2.57 -18.77 -26.53
CA SER A 240 -2.35 -19.86 -27.49
C SER A 240 -3.59 -20.75 -27.68
N LEU A 241 -4.36 -21.00 -26.61
CA LEU A 241 -5.68 -21.66 -26.66
C LEU A 241 -6.70 -20.84 -27.49
N GLY A 242 -6.59 -19.51 -27.47
CA GLY A 242 -7.39 -18.62 -28.30
C GLY A 242 -7.06 -18.69 -29.79
N LYS A 243 -5.78 -18.88 -30.15
CA LYS A 243 -5.34 -18.98 -31.55
C LYS A 243 -5.79 -20.30 -32.20
N ARG A 244 -5.70 -21.42 -31.47
CA ARG A 244 -6.16 -22.75 -31.96
C ARG A 244 -7.67 -22.80 -32.23
N THR A 245 -8.47 -22.08 -31.45
CA THR A 245 -9.93 -22.01 -31.66
C THR A 245 -10.31 -21.07 -32.82
N LEU A 246 -9.55 -20.02 -33.08
CA LEU A 246 -9.76 -19.14 -34.24
C LEU A 246 -9.40 -19.84 -35.56
N ILE A 247 -8.28 -20.57 -35.60
CA ILE A 247 -7.85 -21.34 -36.77
C ILE A 247 -8.78 -22.53 -37.04
N GLY A 248 -9.23 -23.24 -35.99
CA GLY A 248 -10.19 -24.34 -36.13
C GLY A 248 -11.57 -23.89 -36.64
N ARG A 249 -11.99 -22.64 -36.35
CA ARG A 249 -13.30 -22.10 -36.78
C ARG A 249 -13.26 -21.46 -38.18
N VAL A 250 -12.11 -20.91 -38.59
CA VAL A 250 -11.89 -20.48 -39.98
C VAL A 250 -11.86 -21.69 -40.91
N ASN A 251 -11.22 -22.79 -40.50
CA ASN A 251 -11.22 -24.02 -41.29
C ASN A 251 -12.58 -24.74 -41.27
N GLY A 252 -13.34 -24.68 -40.18
CA GLY A 252 -14.69 -25.27 -40.08
C GLY A 252 -15.81 -24.47 -40.78
N SER A 253 -15.55 -23.22 -41.18
CA SER A 253 -16.53 -22.41 -41.94
C SER A 253 -16.56 -22.74 -43.44
N ILE A 254 -15.62 -23.57 -43.92
CA ILE A 254 -15.55 -24.00 -45.33
C ILE A 254 -16.20 -25.39 -45.51
N SER A 255 -16.50 -26.14 -44.44
CA SER A 255 -16.83 -27.57 -44.56
C SER A 255 -18.20 -28.02 -44.03
N ASN A 256 -19.16 -27.15 -43.73
CA ASN A 256 -20.47 -27.59 -43.21
C ASN A 256 -21.66 -26.88 -43.87
N GLN A 257 -21.92 -27.27 -45.12
CA GLN A 257 -23.29 -27.38 -45.65
C GLN A 257 -23.59 -28.87 -45.83
N ASN A 258 -23.78 -29.62 -44.75
CA ASN A 258 -24.59 -30.83 -44.77
C ASN A 258 -24.81 -31.36 -43.34
N GLU A 259 -25.98 -31.96 -43.17
CA GLU A 259 -26.44 -32.78 -42.03
C GLU A 259 -27.12 -32.05 -40.86
N GLY A 260 -28.44 -32.27 -40.80
CA GLY A 260 -29.28 -31.95 -39.68
C GLY A 260 -29.25 -33.02 -38.59
N SER A 261 -29.43 -32.56 -37.35
CA SER A 261 -30.20 -33.24 -36.29
C SER A 261 -30.25 -32.28 -35.09
N ALA A 262 -31.34 -31.53 -34.97
CA ALA A 262 -31.54 -30.57 -33.90
C ALA A 262 -32.04 -31.30 -32.63
N ARG A 263 -31.11 -31.85 -31.84
CA ARG A 263 -31.39 -32.15 -30.43
C ARG A 263 -31.39 -30.82 -29.66
N LEU A 264 -32.58 -30.26 -29.43
CA LEU A 264 -32.80 -29.06 -28.62
C LEU A 264 -32.28 -29.28 -27.20
N LYS A 265 -31.02 -28.88 -26.95
CA LYS A 265 -30.50 -28.70 -25.59
C LYS A 265 -31.32 -27.57 -24.95
N GLN A 266 -32.07 -27.89 -23.90
CA GLN A 266 -32.78 -26.88 -23.11
C GLN A 266 -31.81 -25.76 -22.69
N PRO A 267 -32.14 -24.48 -22.92
CA PRO A 267 -31.28 -23.38 -22.51
C PRO A 267 -31.21 -23.35 -20.97
N ALA A 268 -30.01 -23.57 -20.43
CA ALA A 268 -29.76 -23.44 -19.00
C ALA A 268 -30.19 -22.04 -18.53
N ARG A 269 -30.83 -21.96 -17.36
CA ARG A 269 -31.23 -20.68 -16.75
C ARG A 269 -30.03 -19.73 -16.65
N PRO A 270 -30.14 -18.46 -17.06
CA PRO A 270 -29.03 -17.53 -17.01
C PRO A 270 -28.58 -17.31 -15.56
N SER A 271 -27.30 -17.52 -15.28
CA SER A 271 -26.69 -17.24 -13.98
C SER A 271 -26.35 -15.75 -13.84
N PHE A 272 -26.04 -15.27 -12.61
CA PHE A 272 -25.56 -13.91 -12.37
C PHE A 272 -24.42 -13.49 -13.32
N PHE A 273 -23.47 -14.40 -13.58
CA PHE A 273 -22.37 -14.17 -14.52
C PHE A 273 -22.81 -13.97 -15.97
N HIS A 274 -23.98 -14.50 -16.35
CA HIS A 274 -24.56 -14.26 -17.67
C HIS A 274 -25.16 -12.86 -17.79
N HIS A 275 -25.37 -12.16 -16.67
CA HIS A 275 -25.74 -10.75 -16.64
C HIS A 275 -24.53 -9.81 -16.62
N LEU A 276 -23.32 -10.25 -16.25
CA LEU A 276 -22.10 -9.42 -16.24
C LEU A 276 -21.65 -8.99 -17.63
N HIS A 277 -21.92 -9.79 -18.67
CA HIS A 277 -21.59 -9.46 -20.07
C HIS A 277 -22.76 -9.79 -21.01
N PRO A 278 -23.02 -8.98 -22.04
CA PRO A 278 -24.02 -9.32 -23.06
C PRO A 278 -23.60 -10.56 -23.86
N PRO A 279 -24.54 -11.32 -24.47
CA PRO A 279 -24.22 -12.53 -25.23
C PRO A 279 -23.23 -12.31 -26.38
N SER A 280 -23.30 -11.14 -27.01
CA SER A 280 -22.34 -10.72 -28.03
C SER A 280 -22.25 -9.19 -28.11
N ILE A 281 -21.10 -8.68 -28.53
CA ILE A 281 -20.90 -7.26 -28.85
C ILE A 281 -20.32 -7.09 -30.26
N PRO A 282 -20.56 -5.95 -30.92
CA PRO A 282 -19.90 -5.63 -32.18
C PRO A 282 -18.37 -5.69 -32.02
N LEU A 283 -17.67 -6.33 -32.96
CA LEU A 283 -16.21 -6.45 -32.92
C LEU A 283 -15.50 -5.09 -32.77
N PRO A 284 -15.92 -3.98 -33.42
CA PRO A 284 -15.31 -2.67 -33.21
C PRO A 284 -15.33 -2.21 -31.74
N GLN A 285 -16.37 -2.56 -30.97
CA GLN A 285 -16.45 -2.26 -29.53
C GLN A 285 -15.43 -3.03 -28.69
N ALA A 286 -14.91 -4.14 -29.21
CA ALA A 286 -13.97 -5.02 -28.50
C ALA A 286 -12.52 -4.91 -29.00
N ARG A 287 -12.24 -3.99 -29.94
CA ARG A 287 -10.89 -3.82 -30.47
C ARG A 287 -10.03 -3.10 -29.43
N TRP A 288 -8.87 -3.69 -29.10
CA TRP A 288 -7.89 -3.08 -28.20
C TRP A 288 -7.49 -1.67 -28.67
N ARG A 289 -7.14 -1.51 -29.95
CA ARG A 289 -6.79 -0.21 -30.55
C ARG A 289 -7.89 0.85 -30.47
N TYR A 290 -9.15 0.43 -30.26
CA TYR A 290 -10.26 1.35 -30.15
C TYR A 290 -10.56 1.72 -28.70
N THR A 291 -10.62 0.71 -27.83
CA THR A 291 -10.99 0.91 -26.42
C THR A 291 -9.81 1.25 -25.52
N LEU A 292 -8.60 0.92 -25.96
CA LEU A 292 -7.35 0.89 -25.21
C LEU A 292 -7.40 0.00 -23.96
N GLY A 293 -8.44 -0.83 -23.82
CA GLY A 293 -8.73 -1.57 -22.59
C GLY A 293 -9.03 -0.69 -21.37
N ALA A 294 -8.99 0.64 -21.50
CA ALA A 294 -8.86 1.56 -20.37
C ALA A 294 -10.01 1.47 -19.35
N GLY A 295 -11.25 1.32 -19.82
CA GLY A 295 -12.41 1.17 -18.92
C GLY A 295 -12.41 -0.17 -18.17
N GLY A 296 -12.02 -1.27 -18.84
CA GLY A 296 -11.90 -2.58 -18.19
C GLY A 296 -10.73 -2.64 -17.22
N LEU A 297 -9.60 -2.02 -17.58
CA LEU A 297 -8.43 -1.88 -16.70
C LEU A 297 -8.73 -1.00 -15.48
N ALA A 298 -9.50 0.09 -15.63
CA ALA A 298 -9.92 0.91 -14.50
C ALA A 298 -10.75 0.11 -13.48
N VAL A 299 -11.71 -0.70 -13.95
CA VAL A 299 -12.47 -1.61 -13.07
C VAL A 299 -11.55 -2.64 -12.41
N PHE A 300 -10.61 -3.21 -13.16
CA PHE A 300 -9.66 -4.18 -12.63
C PHE A 300 -8.75 -3.58 -11.55
N PHE A 301 -8.13 -2.42 -11.80
CA PHE A 301 -7.29 -1.76 -10.80
C PHE A 301 -8.09 -1.30 -9.59
N SER A 302 -9.34 -0.84 -9.76
CA SER A 302 -10.26 -0.56 -8.65
C SER A 302 -10.48 -1.80 -7.78
N LEU A 303 -10.64 -2.98 -8.38
CA LEU A 303 -10.76 -4.24 -7.64
C LEU A 303 -9.47 -4.59 -6.90
N VAL A 304 -8.31 -4.42 -7.55
CA VAL A 304 -7.00 -4.68 -6.93
C VAL A 304 -6.83 -3.80 -5.68
N VAL A 305 -7.02 -2.48 -5.79
CA VAL A 305 -6.84 -1.57 -4.65
C VAL A 305 -7.84 -1.83 -3.52
N VAL A 306 -9.09 -2.18 -3.83
CA VAL A 306 -10.08 -2.55 -2.79
C VAL A 306 -9.63 -3.80 -2.05
N VAL A 307 -9.21 -4.85 -2.77
CA VAL A 307 -8.79 -6.11 -2.16
C VAL A 307 -7.51 -5.94 -1.34
N THR A 308 -6.48 -5.29 -1.90
CA THR A 308 -5.23 -5.07 -1.17
C THR A 308 -5.41 -4.11 -0.01
N GLY A 309 -6.27 -3.10 -0.13
CA GLY A 309 -6.59 -2.17 0.96
C GLY A 309 -7.28 -2.86 2.13
N ILE A 310 -8.20 -3.79 1.87
CA ILE A 310 -8.80 -4.63 2.92
C ILE A 310 -7.72 -5.47 3.62
N LEU A 311 -6.74 -6.00 2.88
CA LEU A 311 -5.64 -6.78 3.47
C LEU A 311 -4.73 -5.91 4.35
N GLU A 312 -4.39 -4.70 3.92
CA GLU A 312 -3.60 -3.75 4.72
C GLU A 312 -4.33 -3.29 5.98
N MET A 313 -5.66 -3.19 5.92
CA MET A 313 -6.51 -2.77 7.04
C MET A 313 -6.38 -3.68 8.28
N PHE A 314 -6.03 -4.96 8.10
CA PHE A 314 -5.82 -5.89 9.23
C PHE A 314 -4.59 -5.53 10.09
N PHE A 315 -3.65 -4.76 9.56
CA PHE A 315 -2.37 -4.45 10.21
C PHE A 315 -2.16 -2.95 10.45
N TYR A 316 -2.96 -2.10 9.80
CA TYR A 316 -2.84 -0.65 9.93
C TYR A 316 -3.44 -0.13 11.25
N ILE A 317 -2.73 0.76 11.93
CA ILE A 317 -3.19 1.37 13.19
C ILE A 317 -3.38 2.89 13.00
N PRO A 318 -4.62 3.42 13.05
CA PRO A 318 -4.93 4.80 12.70
C PRO A 318 -4.71 5.81 13.84
N THR A 319 -3.56 5.74 14.54
CA THR A 319 -3.15 6.74 15.53
C THR A 319 -1.89 7.47 15.07
N PRO A 320 -1.70 8.78 15.32
CA PRO A 320 -0.52 9.51 14.86
C PRO A 320 0.81 8.87 15.26
N GLU A 321 0.84 8.25 16.44
CA GLU A 321 2.03 7.62 17.02
C GLU A 321 2.38 6.30 16.32
N GLN A 322 1.40 5.60 15.74
CA GLN A 322 1.55 4.24 15.22
C GLN A 322 1.26 4.10 13.72
N ALA A 323 0.65 5.09 13.06
CA ALA A 323 0.27 4.98 11.66
C ALA A 323 1.48 4.78 10.74
N GLY A 324 2.49 5.64 10.86
CA GLY A 324 3.72 5.52 10.06
C GLY A 324 4.49 4.22 10.34
N SER A 325 4.61 3.83 11.60
CA SER A 325 5.31 2.59 11.98
C SER A 325 4.53 1.34 11.57
N SER A 326 3.20 1.34 11.64
CA SER A 326 2.37 0.22 11.17
C SER A 326 2.51 -0.02 9.65
N ILE A 327 2.69 1.03 8.85
CA ILE A 327 3.01 0.91 7.42
C ILE A 327 4.41 0.30 7.21
N GLN A 328 5.37 0.62 8.07
CA GLN A 328 6.69 -0.02 8.04
C GLN A 328 6.60 -1.50 8.44
N VAL A 329 5.80 -1.84 9.45
CA VAL A 329 5.52 -3.24 9.83
C VAL A 329 4.87 -4.00 8.67
N ILE A 330 3.86 -3.42 8.00
CA ILE A 330 3.27 -4.00 6.78
C ILE A 330 4.35 -4.22 5.71
N SER A 331 5.24 -3.25 5.52
CA SER A 331 6.24 -3.29 4.45
C SER A 331 7.37 -4.29 4.72
N TYR A 332 7.79 -4.43 5.98
CA TYR A 332 9.05 -5.11 6.31
C TYR A 332 8.89 -6.30 7.26
N SER A 333 7.77 -6.47 7.93
CA SER A 333 7.60 -7.53 8.94
C SER A 333 6.52 -8.53 8.54
N ILE A 334 5.47 -8.10 7.83
CA ILE A 334 4.40 -8.99 7.37
C ILE A 334 4.82 -9.76 6.11
N PRO A 335 4.65 -11.09 6.07
CA PRO A 335 4.94 -11.88 4.87
C PRO A 335 4.18 -11.40 3.64
N TYR A 336 4.90 -11.15 2.54
CA TYR A 336 4.36 -10.55 1.31
C TYR A 336 3.74 -9.16 1.51
N GLY A 337 3.92 -8.53 2.66
CA GLY A 337 3.30 -7.23 2.95
C GLY A 337 3.84 -6.12 2.05
N MET A 338 5.14 -6.14 1.70
CA MET A 338 5.70 -5.27 0.65
C MET A 338 5.03 -5.48 -0.71
N LEU A 339 4.75 -6.72 -1.08
CA LEU A 339 4.08 -7.03 -2.34
C LEU A 339 2.64 -6.51 -2.33
N VAL A 340 1.88 -6.76 -1.26
CA VAL A 340 0.50 -6.26 -1.12
C VAL A 340 0.47 -4.73 -1.17
N ARG A 341 1.35 -4.07 -0.42
CA ARG A 341 1.50 -2.61 -0.42
C ARG A 341 1.92 -2.07 -1.78
N GLY A 342 2.86 -2.74 -2.45
CA GLY A 342 3.29 -2.40 -3.80
C GLY A 342 2.14 -2.53 -4.80
N LEU A 343 1.36 -3.61 -4.74
CA LEU A 343 0.19 -3.80 -5.57
C LEU A 343 -0.87 -2.73 -5.31
N HIS A 344 -1.14 -2.37 -4.05
CA HIS A 344 -2.08 -1.31 -3.69
C HIS A 344 -1.62 0.03 -4.27
N PHE A 345 -0.38 0.43 -3.99
CA PHE A 345 0.19 1.68 -4.45
C PHE A 345 0.21 1.77 -5.98
N TRP A 346 0.85 0.81 -6.66
CA TRP A 346 1.00 0.86 -8.11
C TRP A 346 -0.32 0.68 -8.86
N ALA A 347 -1.28 -0.07 -8.31
CA ALA A 347 -2.62 -0.14 -8.90
C ALA A 347 -3.38 1.17 -8.75
N ALA A 348 -3.23 1.90 -7.63
CA ALA A 348 -3.80 3.24 -7.46
C ALA A 348 -3.21 4.22 -8.48
N GLN A 349 -1.88 4.22 -8.64
CA GLN A 349 -1.21 5.08 -9.63
C GLN A 349 -1.64 4.74 -11.07
N ALA A 350 -1.70 3.43 -11.39
CA ALA A 350 -2.16 2.98 -12.69
C ALA A 350 -3.64 3.32 -12.94
N LEU A 351 -4.49 3.27 -11.90
CA LEU A 351 -5.91 3.63 -11.96
C LEU A 351 -6.11 5.08 -12.38
N VAL A 352 -5.35 6.03 -11.81
CA VAL A 352 -5.37 7.45 -12.22
C VAL A 352 -5.03 7.58 -13.70
N VAL A 353 -3.93 6.96 -14.14
CA VAL A 353 -3.47 7.01 -15.54
C VAL A 353 -4.52 6.44 -16.50
N VAL A 354 -5.05 5.24 -16.24
CA VAL A 354 -6.04 4.63 -17.13
C VAL A 354 -7.39 5.35 -17.10
N ALA A 355 -7.77 5.98 -15.98
CA ALA A 355 -8.97 6.80 -15.90
C ALA A 355 -8.87 8.05 -16.79
N VAL A 356 -7.71 8.73 -16.80
CA VAL A 356 -7.45 9.86 -17.71
C VAL A 356 -7.43 9.39 -19.17
N ILE A 357 -6.77 8.28 -19.49
CA ILE A 357 -6.79 7.69 -20.85
C ILE A 357 -8.22 7.32 -21.26
N HIS A 358 -9.02 6.79 -20.33
CA HIS A 358 -10.42 6.45 -20.58
C HIS A 358 -11.25 7.70 -20.90
N LEU A 359 -11.11 8.76 -20.11
CA LEU A 359 -11.76 10.05 -20.34
C LEU A 359 -11.37 10.62 -21.70
N LEU A 360 -10.07 10.66 -22.01
CA LEU A 360 -9.57 11.11 -23.31
C LEU A 360 -10.18 10.30 -24.45
N ARG A 361 -10.17 8.97 -24.37
CA ARG A 361 -10.78 8.13 -25.40
C ARG A 361 -12.26 8.49 -25.59
N VAL A 362 -13.01 8.71 -24.52
CA VAL A 362 -14.44 9.08 -24.61
C VAL A 362 -14.63 10.42 -25.31
N VAL A 363 -13.81 11.42 -25.00
CA VAL A 363 -13.87 12.75 -25.65
C VAL A 363 -13.40 12.69 -27.11
N LEU A 364 -12.26 12.06 -27.36
CA LEU A 364 -11.64 11.96 -28.69
C LEU A 364 -12.45 11.11 -29.67
N THR A 365 -13.37 10.27 -29.18
CA THR A 365 -14.30 9.50 -30.02
C THR A 365 -15.72 10.08 -30.08
N GLY A 366 -15.99 11.20 -29.40
CA GLY A 366 -17.32 11.80 -29.30
C GLY A 366 -18.34 10.93 -28.56
N ALA A 367 -17.88 9.97 -27.74
CA ALA A 367 -18.72 8.98 -27.08
C ALA A 367 -19.59 9.54 -25.93
N PHE A 368 -19.35 10.79 -25.51
CA PHE A 368 -20.10 11.50 -24.47
C PHE A 368 -21.43 12.10 -24.96
N MET A 369 -21.69 12.06 -26.27
CA MET A 369 -22.93 12.59 -26.86
C MET A 369 -24.18 11.78 -26.45
N PRO A 370 -25.40 12.35 -26.55
CA PRO A 370 -26.64 11.64 -26.24
C PRO A 370 -26.70 10.24 -26.89
N PRO A 371 -27.17 9.20 -26.17
CA PRO A 371 -27.80 9.23 -24.83
C PRO A 371 -26.83 9.19 -23.63
N ARG A 372 -25.52 9.39 -23.83
CA ARG A 372 -24.47 9.08 -22.83
C ARG A 372 -23.97 10.29 -22.03
N ARG A 373 -24.60 11.45 -22.18
CA ARG A 373 -24.19 12.69 -21.48
C ARG A 373 -24.13 12.48 -19.96
N PHE A 374 -25.15 11.83 -19.41
CA PHE A 374 -25.18 11.53 -17.98
C PHE A 374 -24.09 10.52 -17.58
N ASN A 375 -23.86 9.49 -18.41
CA ASN A 375 -22.80 8.52 -18.15
C ASN A 375 -21.39 9.15 -18.19
N TYR A 376 -21.20 10.16 -19.04
CA TYR A 376 -19.98 10.97 -19.07
C TYR A 376 -19.79 11.72 -17.75
N LEU A 377 -20.83 12.36 -17.21
CA LEU A 377 -20.76 13.04 -15.91
C LEU A 377 -20.46 12.07 -14.77
N LEU A 378 -21.04 10.87 -14.78
CA LEU A 378 -20.69 9.81 -13.84
C LEU A 378 -19.21 9.43 -13.94
N GLY A 379 -18.68 9.28 -15.16
CA GLY A 379 -17.27 8.97 -15.39
C GLY A 379 -16.32 10.08 -14.91
N LEU A 380 -16.70 11.34 -15.12
CA LEU A 380 -15.95 12.50 -14.63
C LEU A 380 -16.00 12.58 -13.09
N GLY A 381 -17.16 12.30 -12.48
CA GLY A 381 -17.29 12.18 -11.03
C GLY A 381 -16.43 11.05 -10.46
N LEU A 382 -16.38 9.89 -11.13
CA LEU A 382 -15.49 8.79 -10.74
C LEU A 382 -14.01 9.18 -10.82
N LEU A 383 -13.59 9.93 -11.83
CA LEU A 383 -12.21 10.44 -11.91
C LEU A 383 -11.88 11.32 -10.70
N VAL A 384 -12.79 12.23 -10.31
CA VAL A 384 -12.62 13.07 -9.13
C VAL A 384 -12.53 12.23 -7.86
N ILE A 385 -13.42 11.24 -7.69
CA ILE A 385 -13.39 10.32 -6.53
C ILE A 385 -12.07 9.53 -6.48
N ILE A 386 -11.57 9.05 -7.62
CA ILE A 386 -10.28 8.34 -7.72
C ILE A 386 -9.14 9.24 -7.25
N LEU A 387 -9.10 10.51 -7.67
CA LEU A 387 -8.06 11.46 -7.22
C LEU A 387 -8.13 11.72 -5.70
N PHE A 388 -9.34 11.85 -5.15
CA PHE A 388 -9.52 12.00 -3.70
C PHE A 388 -9.16 10.72 -2.92
N LEU A 389 -9.48 9.54 -3.45
CA LEU A 389 -9.06 8.28 -2.86
C LEU A 389 -7.54 8.16 -2.83
N ASP A 390 -6.87 8.46 -3.93
CA ASP A 390 -5.41 8.43 -3.99
C ASP A 390 -4.81 9.40 -2.95
N PHE A 391 -5.27 10.65 -2.90
CA PHE A 391 -4.84 11.63 -1.90
C PHE A 391 -5.06 11.16 -0.46
N THR A 392 -6.28 10.72 -0.14
CA THR A 392 -6.61 10.27 1.22
C THR A 392 -5.81 9.03 1.61
N GLY A 393 -5.51 8.12 0.68
CA GLY A 393 -4.64 6.97 0.91
C GLY A 393 -3.18 7.37 1.16
N TYR A 394 -2.66 8.36 0.42
CA TYR A 394 -1.33 8.92 0.68
C TYR A 394 -1.23 9.51 2.09
N VAL A 395 -2.26 10.20 2.58
CA VAL A 395 -2.31 10.74 3.96
C VAL A 395 -2.18 9.63 5.01
N LEU A 396 -2.75 8.44 4.76
CA LEU A 396 -2.67 7.32 5.70
C LEU A 396 -1.26 6.76 5.89
N ARG A 397 -0.30 7.09 5.02
CA ARG A 397 1.11 6.75 5.27
C ARG A 397 1.65 7.41 6.53
N TRP A 398 1.11 8.58 6.89
CA TRP A 398 1.48 9.35 8.09
C TRP A 398 2.99 9.43 8.33
N ASP A 399 3.73 9.72 7.26
CA ASP A 399 5.18 9.79 7.22
C ASP A 399 5.68 11.20 6.86
N GLU A 400 6.97 11.44 7.07
CA GLU A 400 7.61 12.74 6.79
C GLU A 400 7.41 13.19 5.33
N GLY A 401 7.30 12.24 4.41
CA GLY A 401 7.09 12.50 2.98
C GLY A 401 5.71 13.07 2.65
N ILE A 402 4.67 12.84 3.47
CA ILE A 402 3.33 13.40 3.24
C ILE A 402 3.01 14.60 4.15
N ARG A 403 3.78 14.82 5.22
CA ARG A 403 3.50 15.85 6.25
C ARG A 403 3.20 17.23 5.65
N TRP A 404 4.10 17.76 4.83
CA TRP A 404 3.95 19.11 4.27
C TRP A 404 2.84 19.19 3.23
N ALA A 405 2.70 18.19 2.37
CA ALA A 405 1.61 18.11 1.41
C ALA A 405 0.23 18.04 2.12
N LEU A 406 0.14 17.33 3.25
CA LEU A 406 -1.07 17.31 4.09
C LEU A 406 -1.37 18.69 4.68
N MET A 407 -0.37 19.38 5.22
CA MET A 407 -0.57 20.73 5.79
C MET A 407 -0.95 21.76 4.72
N VAL A 408 -0.25 21.78 3.57
CA VAL A 408 -0.59 22.68 2.46
C VAL A 408 -1.98 22.36 1.93
N GLY A 409 -2.27 21.08 1.65
CA GLY A 409 -3.55 20.64 1.11
C GLY A 409 -4.73 20.96 2.03
N THR A 410 -4.60 20.76 3.34
CA THR A 410 -5.65 21.11 4.30
C THR A 410 -5.78 22.62 4.47
N ASN A 411 -4.67 23.37 4.50
CA ASN A 411 -4.71 24.83 4.61
C ASN A 411 -5.32 25.52 3.37
N LEU A 412 -5.29 24.89 2.18
CA LEU A 412 -6.02 25.40 1.01
C LEU A 412 -7.52 25.56 1.28
N LEU A 413 -8.12 24.72 2.13
CA LEU A 413 -9.53 24.84 2.51
C LEU A 413 -9.83 26.19 3.18
N LYS A 414 -8.90 26.70 3.99
CA LYS A 414 -9.04 28.01 4.68
C LYS A 414 -9.17 29.16 3.69
N THR A 415 -8.68 29.00 2.46
CA THR A 415 -8.68 30.04 1.42
C THR A 415 -10.06 30.21 0.75
N ILE A 416 -10.97 29.25 0.94
CA ILE A 416 -12.31 29.29 0.33
C ILE A 416 -13.15 30.35 1.03
N PRO A 417 -13.67 31.37 0.32
CA PRO A 417 -14.50 32.42 0.92
C PRO A 417 -15.74 31.85 1.59
N VAL A 418 -16.18 32.50 2.68
CA VAL A 418 -17.41 32.20 3.45
C VAL A 418 -17.36 30.89 4.25
N VAL A 419 -16.97 29.77 3.63
CA VAL A 419 -17.07 28.42 4.22
C VAL A 419 -15.73 27.79 4.60
N GLY A 420 -14.59 28.41 4.23
CA GLY A 420 -13.27 27.78 4.33
C GLY A 420 -12.84 27.35 5.72
N LEU A 421 -13.05 28.20 6.74
CA LEU A 421 -12.72 27.85 8.14
C LEU A 421 -13.59 26.71 8.67
N ALA A 422 -14.89 26.69 8.33
CA ALA A 422 -15.79 25.61 8.71
C ALA A 422 -15.40 24.28 8.03
N LEU A 423 -15.03 24.32 6.74
CA LEU A 423 -14.53 23.16 6.01
C LEU A 423 -13.22 22.64 6.60
N TYR A 424 -12.28 23.54 6.95
CA TYR A 424 -11.05 23.15 7.62
C TYR A 424 -11.33 22.47 8.96
N GLY A 425 -12.20 23.04 9.81
CA GLY A 425 -12.60 22.43 11.08
C GLY A 425 -13.29 21.06 10.89
N PHE A 426 -14.08 20.89 9.84
CA PHE A 426 -14.72 19.61 9.49
C PHE A 426 -13.72 18.55 9.01
N VAL A 427 -12.70 18.93 8.25
CA VAL A 427 -11.70 17.97 7.73
C VAL A 427 -10.62 17.67 8.77
N VAL A 428 -10.04 18.70 9.39
CA VAL A 428 -8.88 18.59 10.28
C VAL A 428 -9.30 18.29 11.71
N GLY A 429 -10.32 18.99 12.23
CA GLY A 429 -10.81 18.76 13.59
C GLY A 429 -9.96 19.36 14.71
N GLY A 430 -9.00 20.23 14.38
CA GLY A 430 -8.13 20.93 15.31
C GLY A 430 -7.41 22.10 14.61
N GLU A 431 -6.46 22.73 15.30
CA GLU A 431 -5.66 23.84 14.74
C GLU A 431 -4.65 23.39 13.69
N ALA A 432 -4.21 22.12 13.79
CA ALA A 432 -3.29 21.46 12.87
C ALA A 432 -3.68 19.98 12.68
N PRO A 433 -3.18 19.31 11.62
CA PRO A 433 -3.38 17.88 11.42
C PRO A 433 -2.91 17.04 12.61
N GLY A 434 -3.77 16.15 13.11
CA GLY A 434 -3.48 15.27 14.24
C GLY A 434 -4.40 14.04 14.27
N LEU A 435 -4.63 13.47 15.46
CA LEU A 435 -5.44 12.24 15.63
C LEU A 435 -6.83 12.34 14.99
N ALA A 436 -7.55 13.44 15.22
CA ALA A 436 -8.88 13.63 14.65
C ALA A 436 -8.84 13.66 13.11
N THR A 437 -7.81 14.29 12.54
CA THR A 437 -7.58 14.36 11.09
C THR A 437 -7.36 12.96 10.53
N LEU A 438 -6.38 12.23 11.08
CA LEU A 438 -6.03 10.89 10.64
C LEU A 438 -7.23 9.93 10.67
N ASN A 439 -7.97 9.88 11.78
CA ASN A 439 -9.17 9.06 11.90
C ASN A 439 -10.24 9.42 10.87
N ARG A 440 -10.45 10.72 10.60
CA ARG A 440 -11.41 11.18 9.58
C ARG A 440 -10.96 10.77 8.18
N PHE A 441 -9.69 10.97 7.84
CA PHE A 441 -9.14 10.54 6.55
C PHE A 441 -9.25 9.02 6.37
N TYR A 442 -8.97 8.24 7.41
CA TYR A 442 -9.10 6.78 7.40
C TYR A 442 -10.57 6.34 7.16
N ALA A 443 -11.50 6.91 7.92
CA ALA A 443 -12.93 6.62 7.77
C ALA A 443 -13.47 7.06 6.38
N TRP A 444 -13.08 8.24 5.91
CA TRP A 444 -13.47 8.71 4.57
C TRP A 444 -12.84 7.90 3.45
N HIS A 445 -11.59 7.47 3.58
CA HIS A 445 -10.95 6.65 2.56
C HIS A 445 -11.69 5.31 2.39
N ILE A 446 -12.02 4.64 3.50
CA ILE A 446 -12.60 3.29 3.49
C ILE A 446 -14.13 3.31 3.32
N PHE A 447 -14.85 3.98 4.20
CA PHE A 447 -16.31 3.93 4.22
C PHE A 447 -16.94 5.00 3.35
N GLY A 448 -16.35 6.19 3.30
CA GLY A 448 -16.91 7.29 2.51
C GLY A 448 -16.67 7.10 1.01
N LEU A 449 -15.46 7.37 0.58
CA LEU A 449 -15.06 7.46 -0.82
C LEU A 449 -15.01 6.10 -1.51
N THR A 450 -14.53 5.03 -0.86
CA THR A 450 -14.44 3.71 -1.51
C THR A 450 -15.83 3.10 -1.75
N LEU A 451 -16.74 3.16 -0.77
CA LEU A 451 -18.12 2.70 -0.99
C LEU A 451 -18.84 3.55 -2.03
N PHE A 452 -18.59 4.86 -2.05
CA PHE A 452 -19.15 5.75 -3.04
C PHE A 452 -18.61 5.47 -4.45
N LEU A 453 -17.31 5.19 -4.60
CA LEU A 453 -16.69 4.72 -5.85
C LEU A 453 -17.38 3.46 -6.35
N ILE A 454 -17.62 2.47 -5.47
CA ILE A 454 -18.30 1.21 -5.85
C ILE A 454 -19.73 1.49 -6.31
N ALA A 455 -20.51 2.28 -5.57
CA ALA A 455 -21.90 2.59 -5.90
C ALA A 455 -22.02 3.33 -7.24
N VAL A 456 -21.26 4.42 -7.41
CA VAL A 456 -21.24 5.20 -8.66
C VAL A 456 -20.66 4.38 -9.80
N GLY A 457 -19.65 3.54 -9.54
CA GLY A 457 -19.03 2.65 -10.52
C GLY A 457 -20.00 1.60 -11.06
N VAL A 458 -20.77 0.94 -10.18
CA VAL A 458 -21.83 0.00 -10.58
C VAL A 458 -22.88 0.72 -11.44
N TRP A 459 -23.30 1.91 -11.04
CA TRP A 459 -24.27 2.70 -11.80
C TRP A 459 -23.72 3.15 -13.17
N HIS A 460 -22.45 3.54 -13.24
CA HIS A 460 -21.75 3.87 -14.48
C HIS A 460 -21.70 2.67 -15.43
N LEU A 461 -21.33 1.48 -14.95
CA LEU A 461 -21.31 0.26 -15.76
C LEU A 461 -22.73 -0.14 -16.21
N PHE A 462 -23.73 0.01 -15.35
CA PHE A 462 -25.13 -0.21 -15.70
C PHE A 462 -25.57 0.72 -16.84
N ARG A 463 -25.25 2.02 -16.76
CA ARG A 463 -25.54 3.01 -17.81
C ARG A 463 -24.84 2.68 -19.12
N VAL A 464 -23.58 2.23 -19.10
CA VAL A 464 -22.89 1.75 -20.31
C VAL A 464 -23.70 0.65 -21.01
N ARG A 465 -24.26 -0.31 -20.26
CA ARG A 465 -25.12 -1.35 -20.85
C ARG A 465 -26.44 -0.80 -21.35
N ARG A 466 -27.09 0.06 -20.57
CA ARG A 466 -28.41 0.64 -20.88
C ARG A 466 -28.36 1.55 -22.11
N ASP A 467 -27.23 2.22 -22.34
CA ASP A 467 -26.98 3.18 -23.42
C ASP A 467 -26.35 2.53 -24.68
N GLY A 468 -26.49 1.20 -24.82
CA GLY A 468 -26.09 0.46 -26.02
C GLY A 468 -24.62 0.03 -26.09
N GLY A 469 -23.94 -0.08 -24.94
CA GLY A 469 -22.56 -0.56 -24.85
C GLY A 469 -21.51 0.52 -25.13
N ILE A 470 -20.38 0.17 -25.73
CA ILE A 470 -19.34 1.14 -26.10
C ILE A 470 -19.77 1.87 -27.39
N ALA A 471 -19.50 3.18 -27.50
CA ALA A 471 -19.95 3.99 -28.62
C ALA A 471 -19.32 3.47 -29.91
N THR A 472 -20.13 3.29 -30.95
CA THR A 472 -19.72 2.90 -32.30
C THR A 472 -20.76 3.44 -33.29
N PRO A 473 -20.43 3.57 -34.59
CA PRO A 473 -21.41 3.91 -35.61
C PRO A 473 -22.64 2.97 -35.58
N SER A 474 -23.77 3.45 -36.11
CA SER A 474 -25.00 2.65 -36.23
C SER A 474 -24.72 1.35 -37.00
N PRO A 475 -25.50 0.27 -36.79
CA PRO A 475 -25.30 -0.99 -37.49
C PRO A 475 -25.18 -0.85 -39.01
N GLU A 476 -25.97 0.04 -39.63
CA GLU A 476 -25.93 0.27 -41.09
C GLU A 476 -24.65 0.96 -41.56
N LEU A 477 -24.02 1.76 -40.69
CA LEU A 477 -22.84 2.58 -41.01
C LEU A 477 -21.51 1.92 -40.58
N ARG A 478 -21.55 0.66 -40.13
CA ARG A 478 -20.36 -0.10 -39.71
C ARG A 478 -19.67 -0.72 -40.92
N SER A 479 -18.39 -0.41 -41.10
CA SER A 479 -17.52 -1.10 -42.06
C SER A 479 -17.23 -2.57 -41.69
N ASP A 480 -17.45 -2.96 -40.44
CA ASP A 480 -17.29 -4.33 -39.95
C ASP A 480 -18.48 -4.69 -39.04
N SER A 481 -19.39 -5.52 -39.57
CA SER A 481 -20.62 -5.96 -38.89
C SER A 481 -20.40 -7.19 -37.99
N ARG A 482 -19.19 -7.77 -37.98
CA ARG A 482 -18.89 -8.95 -37.16
C ARG A 482 -19.14 -8.67 -35.69
N ARG A 483 -19.62 -9.68 -34.98
CA ARG A 483 -19.82 -9.66 -33.52
C ARG A 483 -18.91 -10.68 -32.87
N ILE A 484 -18.39 -10.36 -31.70
CA ILE A 484 -17.70 -11.34 -30.86
C ILE A 484 -18.65 -11.88 -29.81
N THR A 485 -18.47 -13.15 -29.47
CA THR A 485 -19.22 -13.80 -28.41
C THR A 485 -18.73 -13.34 -27.04
N ARG A 486 -19.57 -13.52 -26.02
CA ARG A 486 -19.19 -13.27 -24.62
C ARG A 486 -17.90 -13.99 -24.22
N ASP A 487 -17.75 -15.26 -24.59
CA ASP A 487 -16.60 -16.06 -24.17
C ASP A 487 -15.28 -15.54 -24.78
N GLU A 488 -15.35 -15.05 -26.03
CA GLU A 488 -14.23 -14.37 -26.69
C GLU A 488 -13.88 -13.04 -25.99
N LEU A 489 -14.89 -12.26 -25.59
CA LEU A 489 -14.70 -11.01 -24.87
C LEU A 489 -14.03 -11.25 -23.51
N VAL A 490 -14.60 -12.15 -22.71
CA VAL A 490 -14.07 -12.49 -21.37
C VAL A 490 -12.64 -13.01 -21.47
N ARG A 491 -12.30 -13.83 -22.47
CA ARG A 491 -10.92 -14.29 -22.67
C ARG A 491 -9.95 -13.14 -22.92
N ARG A 492 -10.35 -12.14 -23.71
CA ARG A 492 -9.51 -10.95 -23.97
C ARG A 492 -9.33 -10.09 -22.73
N GLU A 493 -10.40 -9.91 -21.95
CA GLU A 493 -10.36 -9.16 -20.70
C GLU A 493 -9.48 -9.85 -19.66
N VAL A 494 -9.63 -11.17 -19.47
CA VAL A 494 -8.79 -11.97 -18.56
C VAL A 494 -7.32 -11.91 -18.98
N LEU A 495 -7.02 -11.97 -20.29
CA LEU A 495 -5.65 -11.80 -20.76
C LEU A 495 -5.10 -10.40 -20.42
N ALA A 496 -5.89 -9.34 -20.63
CA ALA A 496 -5.48 -7.99 -20.26
C ALA A 496 -5.27 -7.84 -18.75
N MET A 497 -6.13 -8.44 -17.92
CA MET A 497 -5.99 -8.46 -16.46
C MET A 497 -4.75 -9.24 -16.02
N ALA A 498 -4.45 -10.38 -16.64
CA ALA A 498 -3.25 -11.17 -16.35
C ALA A 498 -1.97 -10.39 -16.69
N LEU A 499 -1.92 -9.73 -17.86
CA LEU A 499 -0.80 -8.86 -18.25
C LEU A 499 -0.67 -7.66 -17.31
N ALA A 500 -1.78 -7.02 -16.95
CA ALA A 500 -1.78 -5.92 -15.99
C ALA A 500 -1.30 -6.36 -14.61
N THR A 501 -1.69 -7.55 -14.14
CA THR A 501 -1.21 -8.15 -12.89
C THR A 501 0.29 -8.39 -12.94
N GLY A 502 0.80 -8.97 -14.03
CA GLY A 502 2.24 -9.16 -14.24
C GLY A 502 3.01 -7.84 -14.23
N GLY A 503 2.47 -6.80 -14.86
CA GLY A 503 3.03 -5.45 -14.83
C GLY A 503 3.03 -4.82 -13.44
N LEU A 504 1.96 -5.01 -12.66
CA LEU A 504 1.88 -4.51 -11.27
C LEU A 504 2.87 -5.23 -10.35
N ILE A 505 3.00 -6.55 -10.47
CA ILE A 505 3.98 -7.30 -9.68
C ILE A 505 5.39 -6.84 -10.07
N LEU A 506 5.67 -6.71 -11.37
CA LEU A 506 6.96 -6.20 -11.85
C LEU A 506 7.25 -4.82 -11.26
N ALA A 507 6.29 -3.89 -11.33
CA ALA A 507 6.43 -2.56 -10.73
C ALA A 507 6.67 -2.63 -9.22
N ALA A 508 5.90 -3.44 -8.48
CA ALA A 508 6.05 -3.62 -7.04
C ALA A 508 7.42 -4.21 -6.65
N THR A 509 8.01 -5.06 -7.51
CA THR A 509 9.34 -5.66 -7.26
C THR A 509 10.52 -4.76 -7.65
N LEU A 510 10.38 -4.00 -8.74
CA LEU A 510 11.45 -3.16 -9.28
C LEU A 510 11.48 -1.79 -8.63
N PHE A 511 10.31 -1.25 -8.30
CA PHE A 511 10.13 0.09 -7.76
C PHE A 511 9.39 -0.02 -6.44
N MET A 512 10.12 0.13 -5.33
CA MET A 512 9.49 0.08 -4.01
C MET A 512 8.53 1.25 -3.86
N PRO A 513 7.30 1.02 -3.37
CA PRO A 513 6.37 2.11 -3.08
C PRO A 513 7.00 3.07 -2.05
N PRO A 514 6.99 4.40 -2.28
CA PRO A 514 7.68 5.36 -1.44
C PRO A 514 7.27 5.23 0.03
N ILE A 515 8.24 5.27 0.94
CA ILE A 515 8.03 5.22 2.38
C ILE A 515 9.08 6.11 3.04
N ALA A 516 8.64 7.05 3.87
CA ALA A 516 9.52 7.90 4.66
C ALA A 516 9.49 7.46 6.15
N PRO A 517 10.39 7.99 7.00
CA PRO A 517 10.27 7.81 8.44
C PRO A 517 8.91 8.30 8.95
N PRO A 518 8.36 7.72 10.03
CA PRO A 518 7.13 8.22 10.64
C PRO A 518 7.30 9.68 11.06
N ILE A 519 6.20 10.42 11.04
CA ILE A 519 6.15 11.81 11.52
C ILE A 519 6.66 11.85 12.98
N SER A 520 7.75 12.57 13.23
CA SER A 520 8.30 12.86 14.56
C SER A 520 8.53 14.36 14.80
N ASP A 521 8.59 14.77 16.06
CA ASP A 521 8.90 16.14 16.48
C ASP A 521 10.23 16.15 17.27
N PRO A 522 11.22 16.97 16.87
CA PRO A 522 11.22 17.89 15.72
C PRO A 522 11.25 17.16 14.37
N PRO A 523 10.88 17.83 13.26
CA PRO A 523 10.88 17.24 11.92
C PRO A 523 12.20 16.60 11.52
N THR A 524 12.15 15.37 11.02
CA THR A 524 13.35 14.69 10.48
C THR A 524 13.72 15.17 9.07
N ILE A 525 12.73 15.62 8.29
CA ILE A 525 12.91 16.15 6.93
C ILE A 525 12.43 17.60 6.88
N LEU A 526 13.26 18.50 6.36
CA LEU A 526 12.95 19.92 6.20
C LEU A 526 12.00 20.15 5.02
N THR A 527 11.28 21.28 5.05
CA THR A 527 10.22 21.65 4.09
C THR A 527 10.64 21.63 2.62
N GLU A 528 11.92 21.89 2.33
CA GLU A 528 12.42 22.12 0.97
C GLU A 528 12.52 20.84 0.12
N GLU A 529 12.44 19.67 0.74
CA GLU A 529 12.57 18.37 0.04
C GLU A 529 11.22 17.69 -0.26
N VAL A 530 10.10 18.26 0.19
CA VAL A 530 8.79 17.58 0.15
C VAL A 530 7.90 18.06 -1.01
N ARG A 531 7.56 17.12 -1.89
CA ARG A 531 6.72 17.33 -3.08
C ARG A 531 5.33 16.71 -2.89
N ALA A 532 4.30 17.36 -3.45
CA ALA A 532 2.96 16.77 -3.54
C ALA A 532 2.96 15.47 -4.38
N PRO A 533 1.96 14.59 -4.22
CA PRO A 533 1.77 13.47 -5.13
C PRO A 533 1.76 13.92 -6.60
N TRP A 534 2.30 13.10 -7.51
CA TRP A 534 2.59 13.52 -8.89
C TRP A 534 1.36 14.10 -9.63
N PHE A 535 0.17 13.59 -9.35
CA PHE A 535 -1.08 14.06 -9.94
C PHE A 535 -1.55 15.44 -9.43
N PHE A 536 -0.93 15.97 -8.37
CA PHE A 536 -1.13 17.31 -7.82
C PHE A 536 0.09 18.23 -7.92
N LEU A 537 1.21 17.79 -8.50
CA LEU A 537 2.38 18.65 -8.71
C LEU A 537 2.05 19.89 -9.53
N TRP A 538 1.14 19.77 -10.51
CA TRP A 538 0.67 20.93 -11.26
C TRP A 538 -0.03 21.99 -10.39
N ILE A 539 -0.70 21.59 -9.29
CA ILE A 539 -1.31 22.53 -8.33
C ILE A 539 -0.20 23.21 -7.53
N GLN A 540 0.79 22.43 -7.08
CA GLN A 540 1.98 22.95 -6.42
C GLN A 540 2.70 24.00 -7.29
N GLN A 541 2.89 23.72 -8.59
CA GLN A 541 3.45 24.66 -9.55
C GLN A 541 2.62 25.95 -9.62
N LEU A 542 1.29 25.83 -9.73
CA LEU A 542 0.41 27.00 -9.79
C LEU A 542 0.51 27.85 -8.52
N LEU A 543 0.61 27.23 -7.34
CA LEU A 543 0.72 27.95 -6.07
C LEU A 543 1.98 28.82 -5.96
N ARG A 544 3.04 28.54 -6.73
CA ARG A 544 4.22 29.41 -6.83
C ARG A 544 3.94 30.74 -7.53
N HIS A 545 2.87 30.82 -8.34
CA HIS A 545 2.63 31.93 -9.28
C HIS A 545 1.52 32.90 -8.84
N GLY A 546 0.89 32.71 -7.69
CA GLY A 546 -0.12 33.64 -7.21
C GLY A 546 -0.89 33.21 -5.97
N GLY A 547 -2.02 33.87 -5.74
CA GLY A 547 -2.83 33.66 -4.54
C GLY A 547 -3.34 32.23 -4.41
N ALA A 548 -3.22 31.67 -3.21
CA ALA A 548 -3.53 30.26 -2.91
C ALA A 548 -4.95 29.84 -3.30
N PHE A 549 -5.95 30.72 -3.15
CA PHE A 549 -7.32 30.44 -3.57
C PHE A 549 -7.42 30.23 -5.09
N TRP A 550 -6.96 31.18 -5.90
CA TRP A 550 -7.11 31.11 -7.36
C TRP A 550 -6.29 29.98 -7.97
N MET A 551 -5.04 29.84 -7.51
CA MET A 551 -4.12 28.85 -8.04
C MET A 551 -4.41 27.44 -7.53
N GLY A 552 -4.75 27.30 -6.24
CA GLY A 552 -5.00 26.01 -5.59
C GLY A 552 -6.44 25.48 -5.71
N VAL A 553 -7.43 26.36 -5.89
CA VAL A 553 -8.85 25.98 -5.88
C VAL A 553 -9.57 26.47 -7.15
N GLY A 554 -9.44 27.75 -7.50
CA GLY A 554 -10.17 28.37 -8.61
C GLY A 554 -9.87 27.76 -9.98
N ILE A 555 -8.60 27.68 -10.37
CA ILE A 555 -8.18 27.11 -11.66
C ILE A 555 -8.55 25.62 -11.76
N PRO A 556 -8.26 24.75 -10.77
CA PRO A 556 -8.70 23.37 -10.80
C PRO A 556 -10.21 23.18 -10.94
N LEU A 557 -11.01 23.95 -10.19
CA LEU A 557 -12.46 23.92 -10.31
C LEU A 557 -12.92 24.43 -11.68
N GLY A 558 -12.29 25.49 -12.21
CA GLY A 558 -12.57 26.01 -13.54
C GLY A 558 -12.32 24.97 -14.64
N ALA A 559 -11.20 24.26 -14.58
CA ALA A 559 -10.90 23.16 -15.50
C ALA A 559 -11.95 22.04 -15.41
N LEU A 560 -12.37 21.66 -14.20
CA LEU A 560 -13.42 20.67 -13.99
C LEU A 560 -14.78 21.13 -14.56
N VAL A 561 -15.18 22.39 -14.33
CA VAL A 561 -16.41 22.97 -14.88
C VAL A 561 -16.39 22.97 -16.41
N ILE A 562 -15.27 23.34 -17.02
CA ILE A 562 -15.12 23.28 -18.49
C ILE A 562 -15.35 21.85 -19.00
N LEU A 563 -14.78 20.84 -18.34
CA LEU A 563 -14.99 19.43 -18.70
C LEU A 563 -16.47 19.01 -18.52
N ILE A 564 -17.13 19.40 -17.43
CA ILE A 564 -18.56 19.14 -17.19
C ILE A 564 -19.43 19.71 -18.32
N LEU A 565 -19.09 20.90 -18.82
CA LEU A 565 -19.85 21.60 -19.85
C LEU A 565 -19.63 21.04 -21.27
N LEU A 566 -18.58 20.24 -21.50
CA LEU A 566 -18.26 19.70 -22.83
C LEU A 566 -19.45 19.04 -23.56
N PRO A 567 -20.28 18.18 -22.95
CA PRO A 567 -21.40 17.54 -23.63
C PRO A 567 -22.53 18.50 -24.04
N TYR A 568 -22.55 19.71 -23.47
CA TYR A 568 -23.62 20.69 -23.62
C TYR A 568 -23.24 21.83 -24.57
N ILE A 569 -21.95 22.20 -24.62
CA ILE A 569 -21.44 23.25 -25.52
C ILE A 569 -21.11 22.75 -26.93
N ASN A 570 -20.89 21.44 -27.11
CA ASN A 570 -20.52 20.87 -28.39
C ASN A 570 -21.74 20.49 -29.24
N LYS A 571 -21.66 20.75 -30.55
CA LYS A 571 -22.67 20.34 -31.53
C LYS A 571 -22.83 18.80 -31.50
N PRO A 572 -24.06 18.27 -31.60
CA PRO A 572 -24.27 16.83 -31.69
C PRO A 572 -23.42 16.20 -32.79
N VAL A 573 -22.70 15.12 -32.48
CA VAL A 573 -21.92 14.38 -33.48
C VAL A 573 -22.89 13.54 -34.34
N PRO A 574 -22.89 13.73 -35.67
CA PRO A 574 -23.68 12.92 -36.59
C PRO A 574 -23.40 11.41 -36.44
N ASP A 575 -24.39 10.57 -36.74
CA ASP A 575 -24.31 9.13 -36.48
C ASP A 575 -23.21 8.40 -37.28
N ASP A 576 -22.84 8.93 -38.45
CA ASP A 576 -21.72 8.44 -39.27
C ASP A 576 -20.34 8.73 -38.66
N GLN A 577 -20.25 9.76 -37.83
CA GLN A 577 -19.02 10.19 -37.15
C GLN A 577 -18.93 9.68 -35.71
N ARG A 578 -20.04 9.26 -35.11
CA ARG A 578 -20.10 8.83 -33.71
C ARG A 578 -19.25 7.58 -33.45
N GLY A 579 -18.42 7.63 -32.42
CA GLY A 579 -17.57 6.51 -32.05
C GLY A 579 -16.43 6.24 -33.04
N ARG A 580 -16.16 7.15 -33.97
CA ARG A 580 -14.91 7.16 -34.75
C ARG A 580 -13.87 8.00 -34.00
N TRP A 581 -12.58 7.73 -34.20
CA TRP A 581 -11.52 8.57 -33.65
C TRP A 581 -11.49 9.93 -34.34
N LEU A 582 -11.37 10.99 -33.56
CA LEU A 582 -11.23 12.38 -34.01
C LEU A 582 -12.32 12.83 -35.00
N PRO A 583 -13.62 12.70 -34.66
CA PRO A 583 -14.70 13.14 -35.54
C PRO A 583 -14.63 14.65 -35.75
N ARG A 584 -14.91 15.13 -36.97
CA ARG A 584 -14.84 16.55 -37.32
C ARG A 584 -15.81 17.39 -36.49
N ALA A 585 -17.01 16.86 -36.24
CA ALA A 585 -18.03 17.50 -35.41
C ALA A 585 -17.62 17.70 -33.94
N GLY A 586 -16.60 16.98 -33.45
CA GLY A 586 -16.13 17.04 -32.05
C GLY A 586 -14.83 17.83 -31.82
N ARG A 587 -14.34 18.60 -32.81
CA ARG A 587 -13.02 19.27 -32.73
C ARG A 587 -12.88 20.19 -31.51
N LEU A 588 -13.90 20.96 -31.16
CA LEU A 588 -13.85 21.86 -30.00
C LEU A 588 -13.62 21.08 -28.71
N ALA A 589 -14.41 20.02 -28.46
CA ALA A 589 -14.20 19.13 -27.31
C ALA A 589 -12.81 18.50 -27.27
N GLN A 590 -12.31 18.06 -28.44
CA GLN A 590 -10.98 17.45 -28.56
C GLN A 590 -9.88 18.45 -28.18
N ILE A 591 -9.93 19.67 -28.74
CA ILE A 591 -8.95 20.73 -28.45
C ILE A 591 -8.97 21.09 -26.97
N ILE A 592 -10.15 21.28 -26.38
CA ILE A 592 -10.27 21.60 -24.95
C ILE A 592 -9.70 20.47 -24.09
N ALA A 593 -10.10 19.22 -24.31
CA ALA A 593 -9.65 18.11 -23.48
C ALA A 593 -8.15 17.83 -23.62
N ILE A 594 -7.61 17.89 -24.85
CA ILE A 594 -6.17 17.78 -25.10
C ILE A 594 -5.44 18.95 -24.43
N GLY A 595 -5.94 20.18 -24.58
CA GLY A 595 -5.34 21.37 -23.96
C GLY A 595 -5.29 21.27 -22.43
N VAL A 596 -6.37 20.81 -21.78
CA VAL A 596 -6.40 20.59 -20.33
C VAL A 596 -5.38 19.53 -19.91
N VAL A 597 -5.30 18.40 -20.61
CA VAL A 597 -4.32 17.34 -20.27
C VAL A 597 -2.89 17.79 -20.54
N LEU A 598 -2.63 18.50 -21.63
CA LEU A 598 -1.29 19.03 -21.93
C LEU A 598 -0.87 20.09 -20.91
N ALA A 599 -1.78 20.98 -20.49
CA ALA A 599 -1.50 21.95 -19.43
C ALA A 599 -1.18 21.25 -18.10
N TRP A 600 -1.96 20.24 -17.73
CA TRP A 600 -1.72 19.42 -16.54
C TRP A 600 -0.34 18.73 -16.59
N LEU A 601 0.00 18.08 -17.71
CA LEU A 601 1.29 17.42 -17.89
C LEU A 601 2.45 18.43 -17.90
N ALA A 602 2.31 19.56 -18.60
CA ALA A 602 3.35 20.58 -18.68
C ALA A 602 3.66 21.15 -17.30
N LEU A 603 2.64 21.55 -16.53
CA LEU A 603 2.81 22.06 -15.16
C LEU A 603 3.39 21.00 -14.22
N THR A 604 2.98 19.74 -14.37
CA THR A 604 3.54 18.62 -13.59
C THR A 604 5.04 18.43 -13.89
N VAL A 605 5.42 18.46 -15.17
CA VAL A 605 6.83 18.31 -15.59
C VAL A 605 7.66 19.51 -15.15
N LEU A 606 7.13 20.73 -15.24
CA LEU A 606 7.81 21.93 -14.76
C LEU A 606 8.17 21.80 -13.26
N GLU A 607 7.22 21.42 -12.41
CA GLU A 607 7.49 21.21 -10.97
C GLU A 607 8.44 20.02 -10.72
N MET A 608 8.50 19.03 -11.61
CA MET A 608 9.47 17.94 -11.47
C MET A 608 10.91 18.37 -11.78
N LEU A 609 11.08 19.35 -12.68
CA LEU A 609 12.36 19.88 -13.14
C LEU A 609 12.94 20.96 -12.20
N GLU A 610 12.09 21.66 -11.47
CA GLU A 610 12.44 22.53 -10.35
C GLU A 610 12.83 21.74 -9.10
#